data_AF-A0A7C5F9E8-F1
#
_entry.id   AF-A0A7C5F9E8-F1
#
_cell.length_a   1.000
_cell.length_b   1.000
_cell.length_c   1.000
_cell.angle_alpha   90.00
_cell.angle_beta   90.00
_cell.angle_gamma   90.00
#
_symmetry.space_group_name_H-M   'P 1'
#
loop_
_entity.id
_entity.type
_entity.pdbx_description
1 polymer ?
#
loop_
_entity_poly.entity_id
_entity_poly.type
_entity_poly.pdbx_seq_one_letter_code
_entity_poly.pdbx_strand_id
1 'polypeptide(L)'
;MLYISSVLTLVIYDISETKSRTKLSKYLQSFGLKRIQYSGFLGELDGNDRQILSKEVKKYVSGEDSIYVIPLCERCVRLVKIVSENEVNLEDENVKIV
;
A
#
# COMPACT_ATOMS: atom_id res chain seq x y z
N MET A 1 3.95 25.38 -14.36
CA MET A 1 3.30 24.07 -14.32
C MET A 1 4.06 23.23 -13.29
N LEU A 2 3.56 23.12 -12.05
CA LEU A 2 4.20 22.28 -11.04
C LEU A 2 3.88 20.82 -11.40
N TYR A 3 4.90 20.04 -11.75
CA TYR A 3 4.75 18.60 -11.93
C TYR A 3 4.50 17.98 -10.55
N ILE A 4 3.28 17.51 -10.33
CA ILE A 4 2.98 16.61 -9.23
C ILE A 4 3.56 15.25 -9.64
N SER A 5 4.77 14.93 -9.17
CA SER A 5 5.37 13.61 -9.39
C SER A 5 4.65 12.61 -8.48
N SER A 6 3.76 11.80 -9.06
CA SER A 6 3.29 10.60 -8.39
C SER A 6 4.47 9.62 -8.25
N VAL A 7 4.50 8.89 -7.14
CA VAL A 7 5.45 7.78 -6.93
C VAL A 7 4.69 6.59 -6.37
N LEU A 8 5.13 5.39 -6.73
CA LEU A 8 4.56 4.17 -6.20
C LEU A 8 4.74 4.13 -4.69
N THR A 9 3.66 3.91 -3.95
CA THR A 9 3.65 3.86 -2.49
C THR A 9 3.19 2.49 -2.04
N LEU A 10 4.05 1.79 -1.31
CA LEU A 10 3.75 0.53 -0.64
C LEU A 10 3.18 0.82 0.74
N VAL A 11 2.04 0.26 1.06
CA VAL A 11 1.45 0.27 2.39
C VAL A 11 1.42 -1.16 2.91
N ILE A 12 2.16 -1.42 3.99
CA ILE A 12 2.08 -2.68 4.73
C ILE A 12 1.57 -2.43 6.13
N TYR A 13 0.88 -3.40 6.71
CA TYR A 13 0.35 -3.26 8.06
C TYR A 13 0.41 -4.55 8.86
N ASP A 14 0.42 -4.41 10.17
CA ASP A 14 0.13 -5.48 11.10
C ASP A 14 -1.00 -4.99 12.01
N ILE A 15 -2.19 -5.55 11.82
CA ILE A 15 -3.41 -5.14 12.54
C ILE A 15 -4.10 -6.40 13.03
N SER A 16 -4.20 -6.50 14.35
CA SER A 16 -4.77 -7.65 15.04
C SER A 16 -6.28 -7.74 14.84
N GLU A 17 -6.96 -6.60 14.95
CA GLU A 17 -8.42 -6.55 14.95
C GLU A 17 -9.02 -6.56 13.53
N THR A 18 -9.84 -7.58 13.25
CA THR A 18 -10.38 -7.87 11.91
C THR A 18 -11.26 -6.74 11.35
N LYS A 19 -12.08 -6.08 12.18
CA LYS A 19 -12.96 -4.98 11.74
C LYS A 19 -12.13 -3.76 11.33
N SER A 20 -11.05 -3.45 12.06
CA SER A 20 -10.12 -2.35 11.80
C SER A 20 -9.31 -2.63 10.54
N ARG A 21 -8.80 -3.85 10.39
CA ARG A 21 -8.14 -4.32 9.15
C ARG A 21 -9.07 -4.23 7.92
N THR A 22 -10.34 -4.63 8.07
CA THR A 22 -11.33 -4.56 6.98
C THR A 22 -11.65 -3.10 6.61
N LYS A 23 -11.75 -2.21 7.60
CA LYS A 23 -11.98 -0.78 7.34
C LYS A 23 -10.77 -0.12 6.69
N LEU A 24 -9.56 -0.41 7.17
CA LEU A 24 -8.32 0.08 6.56
C LEU A 24 -8.24 -0.37 5.10
N SER A 25 -8.49 -1.65 4.81
CA SER A 25 -8.51 -2.17 3.44
C SER A 25 -9.36 -1.34 2.49
N LYS A 26 -10.60 -1.05 2.89
CA LYS A 26 -11.54 -0.27 2.06
C LYS A 26 -11.05 1.18 1.89
N TYR A 27 -10.46 1.74 2.94
CA TYR A 27 -9.89 3.07 2.91
C TYR A 27 -8.69 3.17 1.95
N LEU A 28 -7.75 2.21 2.00
CA LEU A 28 -6.62 2.14 1.08
C LEU A 28 -7.08 2.01 -0.39
N GLN A 29 -8.12 1.22 -0.66
CA GLN A 29 -8.71 1.12 -1.99
C GLN A 29 -9.32 2.44 -2.46
N SER A 30 -9.94 3.22 -1.56
CA SER A 30 -10.48 4.54 -1.91
C SER A 30 -9.40 5.58 -2.27
N PHE A 31 -8.15 5.34 -1.86
CA PHE A 31 -6.96 6.10 -2.28
C PHE A 31 -6.36 5.60 -3.61
N GLY A 32 -7.03 4.68 -4.31
CA GLY A 32 -6.51 4.10 -5.55
C GLY A 32 -5.44 3.03 -5.35
N LEU A 33 -5.14 2.64 -4.11
CA LEU A 33 -4.17 1.56 -3.84
C LEU A 33 -4.80 0.19 -4.13
N LYS A 34 -4.06 -0.65 -4.86
CA LYS A 34 -4.45 -2.03 -5.14
C LYS A 34 -3.91 -2.94 -4.05
N ARG A 35 -4.72 -3.91 -3.65
CA ARG A 35 -4.29 -4.95 -2.70
C ARG A 35 -3.32 -5.89 -3.40
N ILE A 36 -2.14 -6.08 -2.84
CA ILE A 36 -1.09 -6.98 -3.36
C ILE A 36 -0.61 -8.01 -2.32
N GLN A 37 -1.19 -8.03 -1.12
CA GLN A 37 -0.97 -9.05 -0.11
C GLN A 37 -2.09 -8.92 0.95
N TYR A 38 -2.19 -9.88 1.86
CA TYR A 38 -3.22 -9.90 2.91
C TYR A 38 -3.13 -8.66 3.80
N SER A 39 -1.89 -8.20 4.01
CA SER A 39 -1.53 -7.01 4.73
C SER A 39 -0.69 -6.03 3.91
N GLY A 40 -0.86 -6.01 2.58
CA GLY A 40 -0.06 -5.19 1.68
C GLY A 40 -0.86 -4.56 0.53
N PHE A 41 -0.59 -3.29 0.26
CA PHE A 41 -1.22 -2.47 -0.78
C PHE A 41 -0.18 -1.66 -1.54
N LEU A 42 -0.42 -1.42 -2.83
CA LEU A 42 0.49 -0.70 -3.70
C LEU A 42 -0.29 0.18 -4.69
N GLY A 43 0.19 1.39 -4.93
CA GLY A 43 -0.40 2.28 -5.92
C GLY A 43 0.32 3.61 -5.98
N GLU A 44 0.04 4.38 -7.02
CA GLU A 44 0.61 5.71 -7.16
C GLU A 44 -0.06 6.70 -6.22
N LEU A 45 0.75 7.44 -5.47
CA LEU A 45 0.28 8.58 -4.67
C LEU A 45 1.22 9.75 -4.90
N ASP A 46 0.64 10.94 -4.99
CA ASP A 46 1.42 12.16 -4.87
C ASP A 46 1.83 12.46 -3.42
N GLY A 47 2.62 13.52 -3.24
CA GLY A 47 3.11 13.92 -1.92
C GLY A 47 2.00 14.36 -0.96
N ASN A 48 0.93 14.97 -1.47
CA ASN A 48 -0.18 15.46 -0.65
C ASN A 48 -1.06 14.30 -0.20
N ASP A 49 -1.47 13.44 -1.13
CA ASP A 49 -2.29 12.26 -0.83
C ASP A 49 -1.59 11.32 0.13
N ARG A 50 -0.26 11.12 -0.02
CA ARG A 50 0.52 10.35 0.93
C ARG A 50 0.54 10.97 2.33
N GLN A 51 0.61 12.30 2.45
CA GLN A 51 0.54 12.97 3.75
C GLN A 51 -0.85 12.85 4.39
N ILE A 52 -1.92 13.01 3.61
CA ILE A 52 -3.30 12.81 4.07
C ILE A 52 -3.48 11.38 4.55
N LEU A 53 -3.10 10.41 3.71
CA LEU A 53 -3.17 8.99 4.02
C LEU A 53 -2.47 8.69 5.36
N SER A 54 -1.24 9.14 5.53
CA SER A 54 -0.43 8.89 6.74
C SER A 54 -1.08 9.40 8.02
N LYS A 55 -1.81 10.53 7.95
CA LYS A 55 -2.55 11.08 9.10
C LYS A 55 -3.81 10.28 9.38
N GLU A 56 -4.58 9.99 8.33
CA GLU A 56 -5.90 9.39 8.44
C GLU A 56 -5.85 7.91 8.82
N VAL A 57 -4.82 7.17 8.40
CA VAL A 57 -4.72 5.74 8.71
C VAL A 57 -4.47 5.45 10.20
N LYS A 58 -4.01 6.46 10.97
CA LYS A 58 -3.77 6.35 12.41
C LYS A 58 -5.02 5.94 13.20
N LYS A 59 -6.23 6.23 12.70
CA LYS A 59 -7.48 5.84 13.37
C LYS A 59 -7.79 4.33 13.30
N TYR A 60 -7.01 3.56 12.53
CA TYR A 60 -7.18 2.11 12.38
C TYR A 60 -6.20 1.29 13.22
N VAL A 61 -5.25 1.93 13.92
CA VAL A 61 -4.27 1.24 14.76
C VAL A 61 -4.68 1.28 16.23
N SER A 62 -4.41 0.20 16.95
CA SER A 62 -4.63 0.06 18.40
C SER A 62 -3.53 -0.78 19.04
N GLY A 63 -3.14 -0.47 20.28
CA GLY A 63 -2.11 -1.24 20.99
C GLY A 63 -0.78 -1.30 20.23
N GLU A 64 -0.39 -2.50 19.81
CA GLU A 64 0.86 -2.79 19.09
C GLU A 64 0.68 -2.81 17.55
N ASP A 65 -0.52 -2.50 17.05
CA ASP A 65 -0.77 -2.43 15.61
C ASP A 65 0.14 -1.38 14.94
N SER A 66 0.56 -1.66 13.71
CA SER A 66 1.42 -0.76 12.94
C SER A 66 1.02 -0.69 11.47
N ILE A 67 1.24 0.48 10.86
CA ILE A 67 1.05 0.73 9.42
C ILE A 67 2.28 1.48 8.93
N TYR A 68 2.89 0.97 7.87
CA TYR A 68 4.02 1.60 7.20
C TYR A 68 3.55 2.13 5.86
N VAL A 69 3.88 3.39 5.55
CA VAL A 69 3.59 4.05 4.28
C VAL A 69 4.92 4.40 3.62
N ILE A 70 5.29 3.66 2.59
CA ILE A 70 6.66 3.61 2.05
C ILE A 70 6.64 4.08 0.59
N PRO A 71 7.09 5.32 0.30
CA PRO A 71 7.32 5.73 -1.08
C PRO A 71 8.50 4.94 -1.67
N LEU A 72 8.31 4.38 -2.86
CA LEU A 72 9.33 3.66 -3.61
C LEU A 72 9.84 4.53 -4.75
N CYS A 73 11.16 4.64 -4.90
CA CYS A 73 11.74 5.21 -6.12
C CYS A 73 11.72 4.17 -7.24
N GLU A 74 11.91 4.60 -8.50
CA GLU A 74 11.94 3.70 -9.65
C GLU A 74 12.91 2.54 -9.47
N ARG A 75 14.09 2.80 -8.89
CA ARG A 75 15.09 1.75 -8.63
C ARG A 75 14.55 0.72 -7.64
N CYS A 76 13.84 1.14 -6.60
CA CYS A 76 13.24 0.20 -5.65
C CYS A 76 12.20 -0.68 -6.34
N VAL A 77 11.32 -0.09 -7.18
CA VAL A 77 10.29 -0.83 -7.91
C VAL A 77 10.91 -1.88 -8.84
N ARG A 78 11.92 -1.50 -9.63
CA ARG A 78 12.65 -2.42 -10.54
C ARG A 78 13.34 -3.59 -9.83
N LEU A 79 13.63 -3.45 -8.53
CA LEU A 79 14.31 -4.45 -7.73
C LEU A 79 13.36 -5.30 -6.88
N VAL A 80 12.04 -5.05 -6.93
CA VAL A 80 11.09 -5.88 -6.21
C VAL A 80 11.11 -7.28 -6.80
N LYS A 81 11.24 -8.27 -5.91
CA LYS A 81 11.14 -9.68 -6.24
C LYS A 81 9.99 -10.28 -5.45
N ILE A 82 9.07 -10.92 -6.16
CA ILE A 82 7.98 -11.68 -5.57
C ILE A 82 8.39 -13.15 -5.57
N VAL A 83 8.26 -13.80 -4.41
CA VAL A 83 8.57 -15.23 -4.25
C VAL A 83 7.28 -15.94 -3.88
N SER A 84 6.81 -16.76 -4.81
CA SER A 84 5.57 -17.54 -4.70
C SER A 84 5.72 -18.85 -5.46
N GLU A 85 4.80 -19.79 -5.25
CA GLU A 85 4.76 -21.06 -5.99
C GLU A 85 4.59 -20.83 -7.50
N ASN A 86 3.79 -19.82 -7.86
CA ASN A 86 3.61 -19.36 -9.23
C ASN A 86 4.45 -18.10 -9.49
N GLU A 87 4.85 -17.89 -10.74
CA GLU A 87 5.51 -16.66 -11.16
C GLU A 87 4.51 -15.49 -11.13
N VAL A 88 4.90 -14.38 -10.48
CA VAL A 88 4.08 -13.17 -10.36
C VAL A 88 4.97 -11.95 -10.54
N ASN A 89 4.54 -11.01 -11.38
CA ASN A 89 5.22 -9.74 -11.58
C ASN A 89 4.38 -8.58 -11.06
N LEU A 90 5.00 -7.52 -10.53
CA LEU A 90 4.27 -6.33 -10.04
C LEU A 90 3.45 -5.62 -11.13
N GLU A 91 3.87 -5.76 -12.38
CA GLU A 91 3.25 -5.11 -13.54
C GLU A 91 2.07 -5.90 -14.11
N ASP A 92 1.83 -7.14 -13.65
CA ASP A 92 0.66 -7.89 -14.07
C ASP A 92 -0.61 -7.18 -13.60
N GLU A 93 -1.45 -6.72 -14.55
CA GLU A 93 -2.75 -6.12 -14.23
C GLU A 93 -3.65 -7.05 -13.38
N ASN A 94 -3.31 -8.35 -13.40
CA ASN A 94 -3.95 -9.43 -12.66
C ASN A 94 -3.21 -9.85 -11.38
N VAL A 95 -2.36 -9.01 -10.78
CA VAL A 95 -1.79 -9.26 -9.44
C VAL A 95 -2.92 -9.38 -8.41
N LYS A 96 -3.50 -10.58 -8.32
CA LYS A 96 -4.20 -11.08 -7.14
C LYS A 96 -3.17 -11.81 -6.32
N ILE A 97 -2.40 -11.06 -5.55
CA ILE A 97 -1.62 -11.68 -4.48
C ILE A 97 -2.51 -11.65 -3.24
N VAL A 98 -2.86 -12.88 -2.86
CA VAL A 98 -3.94 -13.39 -1.97
C VAL A 98 -5.37 -13.18 -2.44
#